data_AF-A0A0D3KPS4-F1
#
_entry.id   AF-A0A0D3KPS4-F1
#
_cell.length_a   1.000
_cell.length_b   1.000
_cell.length_c   1.000
_cell.angle_alpha   90.00
_cell.angle_beta   90.00
_cell.angle_gamma   90.00
#
_symmetry.space_group_name_H-M   'P 1'
#
loop_
_entity.id
_entity.type
_entity.pdbx_description
1 polymer ?
#
loop_
_entity_poly.entity_id
_entity_poly.type
_entity_poly.pdbx_seq_one_letter_code
_entity_poly.pdbx_strand_id
1 'polypeptide(L)'
;MPTTDVYREAEKRWRHSLQEPGEELIDFELADDRVRRVDVAADAPDWLRGAQLYALCGVDGFRFLRCPFSPEEELRWSHAALAAWTEPEASESNLDLTHAGERGALWAQHEAAPSSSALRHLSWVTLGYHYQWSERRYDEARRSPFPPALGALGARMHTTARR
;
A
#
# COMPACT_ATOMS: atom_id res chain seq x y z
N MET A 1 -34.26 -6.15 17.35
CA MET A 1 -34.07 -5.49 16.04
C MET A 1 -32.70 -5.90 15.54
N PRO A 2 -32.54 -6.59 14.40
CA PRO A 2 -31.20 -6.88 13.89
C PRO A 2 -30.57 -5.56 13.44
N THR A 3 -29.50 -5.15 14.11
CA THR A 3 -28.70 -4.01 13.70
C THR A 3 -28.06 -4.36 12.37
N THR A 4 -28.50 -3.72 11.29
CA THR A 4 -27.83 -3.84 10.00
C THR A 4 -26.38 -3.43 10.18
N ASP A 5 -25.45 -4.28 9.76
CA ASP A 5 -24.03 -4.00 9.79
C ASP A 5 -23.72 -2.88 8.79
N VAL A 6 -23.65 -1.65 9.30
CA VAL A 6 -23.45 -0.42 8.52
C VAL A 6 -22.18 -0.48 7.68
N TYR A 7 -21.16 -1.21 8.14
CA TYR A 7 -19.93 -1.41 7.38
C TYR A 7 -20.18 -2.29 6.15
N ARG A 8 -20.88 -3.42 6.30
CA ARG A 8 -21.19 -4.32 5.18
C ARG A 8 -22.05 -3.65 4.12
N GLU A 9 -23.00 -2.81 4.51
CA GLU A 9 -23.82 -2.08 3.55
C GLU A 9 -23.02 -1.02 2.78
N ALA A 10 -22.13 -0.31 3.46
CA ALA A 10 -21.19 0.60 2.80
C ALA A 10 -20.25 -0.15 1.83
N GLU A 11 -19.68 -1.28 2.26
CA GLU A 11 -18.81 -2.11 1.41
C GLU A 11 -19.55 -2.60 0.16
N LYS A 12 -20.78 -3.12 0.31
CA LYS A 12 -21.61 -3.55 -0.83
C LYS A 12 -21.90 -2.40 -1.79
N ARG A 13 -22.19 -1.22 -1.27
CA ARG A 13 -22.49 -0.02 -2.07
C ARG A 13 -21.29 0.38 -2.93
N TRP A 14 -20.08 0.40 -2.35
CA TRP A 14 -18.90 0.93 -3.01
C TRP A 14 -18.09 -0.08 -3.82
N ARG A 15 -18.24 -1.40 -3.57
CA ARG A 15 -17.46 -2.46 -4.26
C ARG A 15 -17.51 -2.40 -5.80
N HIS A 16 -18.64 -2.00 -6.36
CA HIS A 16 -18.85 -1.92 -7.81
C HIS A 16 -19.40 -0.55 -8.23
N SER A 17 -19.23 0.46 -7.39
CA SER A 17 -19.73 1.79 -7.70
C SER A 17 -18.93 2.39 -8.85
N LEU A 18 -19.64 2.88 -9.87
CA LEU A 18 -19.11 3.75 -10.91
C LEU A 18 -19.50 5.22 -10.62
N GLN A 19 -19.97 5.51 -9.41
CA GLN A 19 -20.34 6.85 -9.01
C GLN A 19 -19.08 7.67 -8.79
N GLU A 20 -19.11 8.92 -9.24
CA GLU A 20 -18.11 9.91 -8.85
C GLU A 20 -18.08 10.06 -7.33
N PRO A 21 -16.93 10.42 -6.74
CA PRO A 21 -16.83 10.75 -5.33
C PRO A 21 -17.84 11.83 -4.94
N GLY A 22 -18.96 11.40 -4.35
CA GLY A 22 -19.99 12.30 -3.81
C GLY A 22 -19.67 12.69 -2.37
N GLU A 23 -20.65 13.30 -1.68
CA GLU A 23 -20.51 13.73 -0.28
C GLU A 23 -20.16 12.59 0.69
N GLU A 24 -20.48 11.34 0.35
CA GLU A 24 -20.15 10.18 1.17
C GLU A 24 -18.64 9.85 1.18
N LEU A 25 -17.91 10.21 0.12
CA LEU A 25 -16.48 9.95 -0.02
C LEU A 25 -15.67 11.20 0.33
N ILE A 26 -14.63 11.02 1.15
CA ILE A 26 -13.68 12.09 1.45
C ILE A 26 -12.69 12.16 0.29
N ASP A 27 -12.77 13.23 -0.48
CA ASP A 27 -11.71 13.63 -1.39
C ASP A 27 -10.77 14.62 -0.68
N PHE A 28 -9.54 14.18 -0.41
CA PHE A 28 -8.53 15.01 0.26
C PHE A 28 -8.00 16.15 -0.62
N GLU A 29 -8.41 16.24 -1.89
CA GLU A 29 -8.21 17.41 -2.75
C GLU A 29 -9.20 18.55 -2.46
N LEU A 30 -10.37 18.21 -1.93
CA LEU A 30 -11.46 19.14 -1.65
C LEU A 30 -11.54 19.46 -0.15
N ALA A 31 -12.30 20.52 0.18
CA ALA A 31 -12.60 20.85 1.57
C ALA A 31 -13.68 19.90 2.10
N ASP A 32 -13.43 19.30 3.25
CA ASP A 32 -14.34 18.38 3.93
C ASP A 32 -14.21 18.57 5.44
N ASP A 33 -15.34 18.75 6.13
CA ASP A 33 -15.43 19.04 7.57
C ASP A 33 -15.11 17.82 8.45
N ARG A 34 -15.12 16.63 7.87
CA ARG A 34 -14.72 15.38 8.54
C ARG A 34 -13.20 15.26 8.67
N VAL A 35 -12.43 16.06 7.94
CA VAL A 35 -10.96 16.05 8.01
C VAL A 35 -10.41 17.41 8.39
N ARG A 36 -9.25 17.39 9.04
CA ARG A 36 -8.51 18.61 9.37
C ARG A 36 -7.10 18.52 8.86
N ARG A 37 -6.57 19.63 8.34
CA ARG A 37 -5.16 19.74 8.01
C ARG A 37 -4.32 19.66 9.30
N VAL A 38 -3.19 18.97 9.20
CA VAL A 38 -2.22 18.81 10.28
C VAL A 38 -0.92 19.42 9.80
N ASP A 39 -0.31 20.24 10.65
CA ASP A 39 1.01 20.78 10.37
C ASP A 39 2.04 19.65 10.39
N VAL A 40 2.92 19.67 9.39
CA VAL A 40 4.10 18.82 9.37
C VAL A 40 5.07 19.36 10.43
N ALA A 41 5.67 18.48 11.23
CA ALA A 41 6.58 18.88 12.31
C ALA A 41 7.72 19.78 11.79
N ALA A 42 8.16 20.75 12.61
CA ALA A 42 9.15 21.74 12.18
C ALA A 42 10.52 21.12 11.86
N ASP A 43 10.84 19.99 12.49
CA ASP A 43 12.03 19.17 12.26
C ASP A 43 11.83 18.12 11.16
N ALA A 44 10.70 18.17 10.44
CA ALA A 44 10.47 17.24 9.36
C ALA A 44 11.48 17.41 8.23
N PRO A 45 11.85 16.30 7.56
CA PRO A 45 12.73 16.35 6.39
C PRO A 45 12.22 17.26 5.28
N ASP A 46 13.16 17.82 4.51
CA ASP A 46 12.91 18.75 3.40
C ASP A 46 11.88 18.26 2.38
N TRP A 47 11.89 16.96 2.09
CA TRP A 47 10.98 16.35 1.11
C TRP A 47 9.50 16.38 1.53
N LEU A 48 9.21 16.70 2.80
CA LEU A 48 7.85 16.88 3.32
C LEU A 48 7.46 18.35 3.49
N ARG A 49 8.38 19.28 3.23
CA ARG A 49 8.03 20.71 3.25
C ARG A 49 6.96 20.96 2.19
N GLY A 50 5.83 21.53 2.63
CA GLY A 50 4.69 21.81 1.76
C GLY A 50 3.77 20.61 1.52
N ALA A 51 4.09 19.42 2.03
CA ALA A 51 3.21 18.27 1.95
C ALA A 51 1.89 18.54 2.69
N GLN A 52 0.82 17.89 2.22
CA GLN A 52 -0.51 18.04 2.78
C GLN A 52 -0.85 16.81 3.61
N LEU A 53 -0.83 17.00 4.94
CA LEU A 53 -1.15 15.98 5.92
C LEU A 53 -2.52 16.28 6.54
N TYR A 54 -3.33 15.23 6.68
CA TYR A 54 -4.68 15.32 7.21
C TYR A 54 -4.91 14.31 8.33
N ALA A 55 -5.78 14.66 9.27
CA ALA A 55 -6.32 13.76 10.26
C ALA A 55 -7.83 13.66 10.09
N LEU A 56 -8.38 12.48 10.34
CA LEU A 56 -9.82 12.25 10.36
C LEU A 56 -10.38 12.66 11.74
N CYS A 57 -11.37 13.54 11.75
CA CYS A 57 -12.00 14.02 12.98
C CYS A 57 -12.63 12.85 13.75
N GLY A 58 -12.34 12.75 15.05
CA GLY A 58 -12.83 11.66 15.90
C GLY A 58 -12.08 10.32 15.78
N VAL A 59 -11.04 10.23 14.93
CA VAL A 59 -10.23 9.01 14.79
C VAL A 59 -8.77 9.29 15.13
N ASP A 60 -8.38 8.88 16.34
CA ASP A 60 -7.02 9.05 16.84
C ASP A 60 -6.02 8.16 16.10
N GLY A 61 -4.85 8.72 15.82
CA GLY A 61 -3.75 8.02 15.13
C GLY A 61 -3.90 7.92 13.61
N PHE A 62 -5.08 8.14 13.04
CA PHE A 62 -5.24 8.16 11.58
C PHE A 62 -4.56 9.39 10.97
N ARG A 63 -3.76 9.17 9.93
CA ARG A 63 -3.06 10.20 9.17
C ARG A 63 -3.16 9.87 7.69
N PHE A 64 -3.54 10.84 6.88
CA PHE A 64 -3.53 10.75 5.42
C PHE A 64 -2.55 11.78 4.88
N LEU A 65 -1.48 11.31 4.23
CA LEU A 65 -0.49 12.15 3.58
C LEU A 65 -0.78 12.14 2.09
N ARG A 66 -1.16 13.30 1.52
CA ARG A 66 -1.29 13.43 0.07
C ARG A 66 0.07 13.13 -0.57
N CYS A 67 0.05 12.35 -1.65
CA CYS A 67 1.22 11.76 -2.26
C CYS A 67 2.41 12.73 -2.27
N PRO A 68 3.45 12.48 -1.44
CA PRO A 68 4.59 13.38 -1.30
C PRO A 68 5.68 13.08 -2.33
N PHE A 69 5.41 12.17 -3.26
CA PHE A 69 6.39 11.67 -4.21
C PHE A 69 6.36 12.49 -5.49
N SER A 70 7.54 12.64 -6.08
CA SER A 70 7.62 13.04 -7.48
C SER A 70 7.10 11.93 -8.40
N PRO A 71 6.65 12.25 -9.63
CA PRO A 71 6.25 11.24 -10.61
C PRO A 71 7.33 10.18 -10.90
N GLU A 72 8.61 10.57 -10.83
CA GLU A 72 9.74 9.64 -11.00
C GLU A 72 9.83 8.63 -9.85
N GLU A 73 9.64 9.09 -8.61
CA GLU A 73 9.63 8.21 -7.44
C GLU A 73 8.43 7.26 -7.48
N GLU A 74 7.24 7.75 -7.81
CA GLU A 74 6.05 6.90 -7.99
C GLU A 74 6.28 5.80 -9.02
N LEU A 75 6.84 6.15 -10.19
CA LEU A 75 7.18 5.18 -11.22
C LEU A 75 8.21 4.16 -10.73
N ARG A 76 9.25 4.62 -10.02
CA ARG A 76 10.31 3.76 -9.46
C ARG A 76 9.73 2.76 -8.47
N TRP A 77 8.86 3.19 -7.56
CA TRP A 77 8.22 2.31 -6.57
C TRP A 77 7.25 1.33 -7.22
N SER A 78 6.46 1.81 -8.19
CA SER A 78 5.52 0.96 -8.93
C SER A 78 6.25 -0.12 -9.72
N HIS A 79 7.34 0.24 -10.42
CA HIS A 79 8.18 -0.71 -11.13
C HIS A 79 8.85 -1.72 -10.19
N ALA A 80 9.42 -1.27 -9.06
CA ALA A 80 10.02 -2.17 -8.08
C ALA A 80 9.00 -3.18 -7.51
N ALA A 81 7.76 -2.73 -7.26
CA ALA A 81 6.68 -3.56 -6.74
C ALA A 81 6.17 -4.62 -7.73
N LEU A 82 6.35 -4.41 -9.05
CA LEU A 82 5.95 -5.35 -10.10
C LEU A 82 7.11 -6.22 -10.60
N ALA A 83 8.34 -5.74 -10.47
CA ALA A 83 9.56 -6.43 -10.89
C ALA A 83 10.33 -6.97 -9.68
N ALA A 84 11.30 -6.22 -9.17
CA ALA A 84 12.29 -6.72 -8.21
C ALA A 84 11.69 -7.36 -6.94
N TRP A 85 10.54 -6.87 -6.46
CA TRP A 85 9.92 -7.39 -5.23
C TRP A 85 8.98 -8.57 -5.46
N THR A 86 8.75 -8.97 -6.71
CA THR A 86 7.95 -10.17 -7.06
C THR A 86 8.83 -11.39 -7.31
N GLU A 87 10.16 -11.21 -7.32
CA GLU A 87 11.12 -12.29 -7.54
C GLU A 87 11.24 -13.24 -6.32
N PRO A 88 11.42 -14.57 -6.54
CA PRO A 88 11.43 -15.58 -5.47
C PRO A 88 12.41 -15.29 -4.32
N GLU A 89 13.57 -14.71 -4.62
CA GLU A 89 14.62 -14.42 -3.64
C GLU A 89 14.26 -13.23 -2.74
N ALA A 90 13.38 -12.35 -3.21
CA ALA A 90 13.00 -11.12 -2.52
C ALA A 90 11.75 -11.28 -1.65
N SER A 91 10.82 -12.18 -2.03
CA SER A 91 9.48 -12.25 -1.42
C SER A 91 8.82 -13.62 -1.48
N GLU A 92 7.82 -13.83 -0.64
CA GLU A 92 6.77 -14.84 -0.84
C GLU A 92 5.52 -14.21 -1.45
N SER A 93 4.76 -14.97 -2.24
CA SER A 93 3.59 -14.49 -2.99
C SER A 93 2.47 -15.53 -3.07
N ASN A 94 1.25 -15.10 -3.40
CA ASN A 94 0.16 -16.02 -3.76
C ASN A 94 0.49 -16.92 -4.96
N LEU A 95 1.43 -16.48 -5.81
CA LEU A 95 1.86 -17.26 -6.96
C LEU A 95 2.58 -18.55 -6.53
N ASP A 96 3.24 -18.57 -5.37
CA ASP A 96 3.87 -19.80 -4.83
C ASP A 96 2.83 -20.91 -4.55
N LEU A 97 1.57 -20.53 -4.32
CA LEU A 97 0.47 -21.44 -4.00
C LEU A 97 -0.36 -21.83 -5.23
N THR A 98 -0.44 -20.94 -6.22
CA THR A 98 -1.41 -21.03 -7.33
C THR A 98 -0.76 -21.23 -8.69
N HIS A 99 0.51 -20.85 -8.83
CA HIS A 99 1.30 -20.84 -10.07
C HIS A 99 2.75 -21.27 -9.74
N ALA A 100 2.88 -22.33 -8.94
CA ALA A 100 4.15 -22.77 -8.40
C ALA A 100 5.16 -23.07 -9.53
N GLY A 101 6.35 -22.49 -9.44
CA GLY A 101 7.40 -22.63 -10.45
C GLY A 101 7.31 -21.65 -11.62
N GLU A 102 6.28 -20.80 -11.69
CA GLU A 102 6.17 -19.75 -12.73
C GLU A 102 6.83 -18.43 -12.32
N ARG A 103 7.25 -18.29 -11.05
CA ARG A 103 7.99 -17.12 -10.58
C ARG A 103 9.44 -17.15 -11.07
N GLY A 104 9.98 -15.97 -11.38
CA GLY A 104 11.33 -15.77 -11.89
C GLY A 104 11.32 -14.93 -13.16
N ALA A 105 11.88 -13.72 -13.12
CA ALA A 105 11.81 -12.73 -14.20
C ALA A 105 10.37 -12.38 -14.63
N LEU A 106 9.44 -12.31 -13.66
CA LEU A 106 8.00 -12.14 -13.93
C LEU A 106 7.69 -10.89 -14.76
N TRP A 107 8.40 -9.80 -14.49
CA TRP A 107 8.26 -8.56 -15.24
C TRP A 107 8.67 -8.73 -16.70
N ALA A 108 9.85 -9.31 -16.97
CA ALA A 108 10.33 -9.55 -18.32
C ALA A 108 9.40 -10.50 -19.09
N GLN A 109 8.88 -11.54 -18.42
CA GLN A 109 7.86 -12.42 -19.00
C GLN A 109 6.58 -11.66 -19.34
N HIS A 110 6.15 -10.73 -18.47
CA HIS A 110 4.99 -9.89 -18.71
C HIS A 110 5.21 -8.93 -19.88
N GLU A 111 6.38 -8.31 -19.99
CA GLU A 111 6.72 -7.45 -21.13
C GLU A 111 6.72 -8.23 -22.46
N ALA A 112 7.23 -9.46 -22.45
CA ALA A 112 7.25 -10.31 -23.65
C ALA A 112 5.87 -10.85 -24.04
N ALA A 113 5.06 -11.25 -23.05
CA ALA A 113 3.75 -11.86 -23.28
C ALA A 113 2.74 -11.49 -22.16
N PRO A 114 2.14 -10.29 -22.21
CA PRO A 114 1.30 -9.78 -21.13
C PRO A 114 0.10 -10.67 -20.79
N SER A 115 -0.51 -11.28 -21.81
CA SER A 115 -1.72 -12.10 -21.68
C SER A 115 -1.47 -13.46 -21.01
N SER A 116 -0.25 -14.01 -21.12
CA SER A 116 0.11 -15.33 -20.57
C SER A 116 0.96 -15.26 -19.31
N SER A 117 1.44 -14.08 -18.91
CA SER A 117 2.28 -13.93 -17.72
C SER A 117 1.50 -14.18 -16.43
N ALA A 118 2.13 -14.92 -15.50
CA ALA A 118 1.62 -15.14 -14.15
C ALA A 118 1.51 -13.85 -13.33
N LEU A 119 2.19 -12.76 -13.74
CA LEU A 119 2.11 -11.46 -13.05
C LEU A 119 0.66 -10.95 -12.97
N ARG A 120 -0.19 -11.25 -13.95
CA ARG A 120 -1.62 -10.86 -13.93
C ARG A 120 -2.44 -11.52 -12.82
N HIS A 121 -1.92 -12.60 -12.24
CA HIS A 121 -2.51 -13.32 -11.11
C HIS A 121 -1.91 -12.90 -9.77
N LEU A 122 -0.92 -12.01 -9.77
CA LEU A 122 -0.33 -11.48 -8.54
C LEU A 122 -1.40 -10.70 -7.76
N SER A 123 -1.61 -11.09 -6.51
CA SER A 123 -2.54 -10.44 -5.59
C SER A 123 -1.85 -9.94 -4.34
N TRP A 124 -0.77 -10.58 -3.91
CA TRP A 124 0.05 -10.13 -2.78
C TRP A 124 1.50 -10.61 -2.88
N VAL A 125 2.37 -9.85 -2.20
CA VAL A 125 3.74 -10.25 -1.84
C VAL A 125 3.96 -9.94 -0.35
N THR A 126 4.82 -10.71 0.30
CA THR A 126 5.35 -10.41 1.64
C THR A 126 6.85 -10.22 1.56
N LEU A 127 7.36 -9.21 2.28
CA LEU A 127 8.76 -8.78 2.26
C LEU A 127 9.30 -8.76 3.69
N GLY A 128 10.58 -9.12 3.87
CA GLY A 128 11.15 -9.24 5.21
C GLY A 128 10.65 -10.51 5.89
N TYR A 129 10.00 -10.37 7.06
CA TYR A 129 9.36 -11.50 7.75
C TYR A 129 8.03 -11.84 7.08
N HIS A 130 7.88 -13.10 6.66
CA HIS A 130 6.72 -13.52 5.87
C HIS A 130 5.56 -13.89 6.80
N TYR A 131 4.42 -13.27 6.55
CA TYR A 131 3.23 -13.47 7.37
C TYR A 131 2.56 -14.82 7.01
N GLN A 132 2.36 -15.66 8.02
CA GLN A 132 1.68 -16.94 7.82
C GLN A 132 0.16 -16.77 7.96
N TRP A 133 -0.56 -16.82 6.84
CA TRP A 133 -2.00 -16.60 6.81
C TRP A 133 -2.81 -17.56 7.69
N SER A 134 -2.47 -18.85 7.69
CA SER A 134 -3.17 -19.89 8.46
C SER A 134 -3.01 -19.71 9.95
N GLU A 135 -1.78 -19.43 10.40
CA GLU A 135 -1.43 -19.32 11.82
C GLU A 135 -1.53 -17.88 12.35
N ARG A 136 -1.73 -16.92 11.45
CA ARG A 136 -1.86 -15.48 11.73
C ARG A 136 -0.71 -14.92 12.56
N ARG A 137 0.52 -15.37 12.26
CA ARG A 137 1.75 -14.95 12.93
C ARG A 137 2.90 -14.80 11.96
N TYR A 138 3.90 -14.06 12.40
CA TYR A 138 5.22 -14.06 11.76
C TYR A 138 6.05 -15.24 12.27
N ASP A 139 6.94 -15.71 11.43
CA ASP A 139 7.94 -16.72 11.78
C ASP A 139 9.32 -16.19 11.43
N GLU A 140 10.19 -16.10 12.44
CA GLU A 140 11.53 -15.54 12.29
C GLU A 140 12.41 -16.34 11.33
N ALA A 141 12.13 -17.64 11.18
CA ALA A 141 12.84 -18.50 10.23
C ALA A 141 12.40 -18.27 8.77
N ARG A 142 11.19 -17.72 8.55
CA ARG A 142 10.63 -17.45 7.22
C ARG A 142 10.80 -15.98 6.89
N ARG A 143 11.96 -15.65 6.32
CA ARG A 143 12.26 -14.28 5.91
C ARG A 143 13.13 -14.21 4.67
N SER A 144 12.98 -13.11 3.96
CA SER A 144 13.89 -12.65 2.89
C SER A 144 14.51 -11.30 3.27
N PRO A 145 15.62 -10.87 2.65
CA PRO A 145 16.15 -9.53 2.87
C PRO A 145 15.09 -8.45 2.58
N PHE A 146 14.86 -7.55 3.52
CA PHE A 146 13.94 -6.42 3.30
C PHE A 146 14.57 -5.42 2.33
N PRO A 147 13.84 -4.89 1.31
CA PRO A 147 14.43 -3.98 0.34
C PRO A 147 14.98 -2.70 1.02
N PRO A 148 16.29 -2.41 0.93
CA PRO A 148 16.89 -1.30 1.67
C PRO A 148 16.28 0.06 1.35
N ALA A 149 15.93 0.31 0.08
CA ALA A 149 15.30 1.55 -0.36
C ALA A 149 13.90 1.73 0.25
N LEU A 150 13.09 0.65 0.31
CA LEU A 150 11.79 0.68 0.95
C LEU A 150 11.92 0.84 2.48
N GLY A 151 12.95 0.23 3.08
CA GLY A 151 13.24 0.38 4.51
C GLY A 151 13.63 1.80 4.87
N ALA A 152 14.48 2.42 4.06
CA ALA A 152 14.85 3.83 4.19
C ALA A 152 13.62 4.75 4.00
N LEU A 153 12.73 4.43 3.06
CA LEU A 153 11.48 5.17 2.88
C LEU A 153 10.56 5.05 4.11
N GLY A 154 10.36 3.85 4.63
CA GLY A 154 9.56 3.63 5.84
C GLY A 154 10.13 4.37 7.05
N ALA A 155 11.46 4.35 7.22
CA ALA A 155 12.13 5.11 8.27
C ALA A 155 11.93 6.63 8.11
N ARG A 156 12.07 7.16 6.87
CA ARG A 156 11.81 8.56 6.55
C ARG A 156 10.37 8.99 6.84
N MET A 157 9.38 8.13 6.57
CA MET A 157 7.97 8.40 6.84
C MET A 157 7.65 8.35 8.35
N HIS A 158 8.24 7.41 9.09
CA HIS A 158 7.99 7.25 10.52
C HIS A 158 8.45 8.47 11.33
N THR A 159 9.61 9.04 11.01
CA THR A 159 10.16 10.21 11.70
C THR A 159 9.25 11.44 11.65
N THR A 160 8.28 11.46 10.73
CA THR A 160 7.35 12.58 10.48
C THR A 160 6.06 12.52 11.29
N ALA A 161 5.68 11.34 11.78
CA ALA A 161 4.40 11.12 12.48
C ALA A 161 4.54 11.12 14.01
N ARG A 162 5.66 11.59 14.55
CA ARG A 162 5.87 11.71 16.00
C ARG A 162 5.00 12.84 16.55
N ARG A 163 4.27 12.53 17.62
CA ARG A 163 3.36 13.43 18.33
C ARG A 163 4.09 14.63 18.91
#